data_AF-E2AHD9-F1
#
_entry.id   AF-E2AHD9-F1
#
_cell.length_a   1.000
_cell.length_b   1.000
_cell.length_c   1.000
_cell.angle_alpha   90.00
_cell.angle_beta   90.00
_cell.angle_gamma   90.00
#
_symmetry.space_group_name_H-M   'P 1'
#
loop_
_entity.id
_entity.type
_entity.pdbx_description
1 polymer ?
#
loop_
_entity_poly.entity_id
_entity_poly.type
_entity_poly.pdbx_seq_one_letter_code
_entity_poly.pdbx_strand_id
1 'polypeptide(L)'
;QPRDDYKELLELSLIFLGEMPQDQVSFKRPGAIHHARWMAKAIYCLKIFIFRDGFVLSKIELNGLRQLCIFIVMVYVRAWFSSTSATSAANHDLKFMKNLIKYRQINPLISSATCEKMTLHLWYLSDELAILSLFDDTVPLNIKKNIVEAVKTREGTDSKARRFMIDKKNLDSILQKDISDFVSKKS
;
A
#
# COMPACT_ATOMS: atom_id res chain seq x y z
N GLN A 1 11.09 -20.61 -4.45
CA GLN A 1 11.52 -19.35 -3.80
C GLN A 1 10.47 -18.29 -4.13
N PRO A 2 9.88 -17.54 -3.17
CA PRO A 2 8.77 -16.61 -3.44
C PRO A 2 9.25 -15.27 -4.06
N ARG A 3 10.31 -15.32 -4.88
CA ARG A 3 10.97 -14.16 -5.50
C ARG A 3 10.57 -13.96 -6.96
N ASP A 4 10.00 -14.99 -7.59
CA ASP A 4 9.61 -14.96 -9.00
C ASP A 4 8.34 -14.13 -9.24
N ASP A 5 7.37 -14.20 -8.32
CA ASP A 5 6.11 -13.44 -8.40
C ASP A 5 6.36 -11.92 -8.42
N TYR A 6 7.45 -11.48 -7.79
CA TYR A 6 7.83 -10.07 -7.67
C TYR A 6 8.28 -9.50 -9.00
N LYS A 7 9.19 -10.21 -9.65
CA LYS A 7 9.67 -9.87 -10.99
C LYS A 7 8.51 -9.90 -11.99
N GLU A 8 7.68 -10.94 -11.93
CA GLU A 8 6.51 -11.08 -12.80
C GLU A 8 5.50 -9.93 -12.61
N LEU A 9 5.19 -9.53 -11.37
CA LEU A 9 4.30 -8.38 -11.13
C LEU A 9 4.83 -7.10 -11.79
N LEU A 10 6.14 -6.84 -11.69
CA LEU A 10 6.76 -5.66 -12.30
C LEU A 10 6.74 -5.73 -13.83
N GLU A 11 7.11 -6.86 -14.41
CA GLU A 11 7.09 -7.07 -15.87
C GLU A 11 5.67 -6.89 -16.44
N LEU A 12 4.67 -7.51 -15.80
CA LEU A 12 3.27 -7.35 -16.21
C LEU A 12 2.76 -5.92 -16.05
N SER A 13 3.25 -5.18 -15.05
CA SER A 13 2.91 -3.77 -14.85
C SER A 13 3.47 -2.90 -15.97
N LEU A 14 4.70 -3.16 -16.42
CA LEU A 14 5.31 -2.47 -17.56
C LEU A 14 4.54 -2.77 -18.86
N ILE A 15 4.25 -4.04 -19.13
CA ILE A 15 3.45 -4.47 -20.29
C ILE A 15 2.08 -3.79 -20.30
N PHE A 16 1.41 -3.72 -19.15
CA PHE A 16 0.14 -3.02 -19.01
C PHE A 16 0.24 -1.52 -19.35
N LEU A 17 1.36 -0.88 -19.04
CA LEU A 17 1.63 0.53 -19.39
C LEU A 17 2.05 0.73 -20.86
N GLY A 18 2.19 -0.34 -21.63
CA GLY A 18 2.59 -0.29 -23.04
C GLY A 18 4.10 -0.43 -23.27
N GLU A 19 4.87 -0.70 -22.21
CA GLU A 19 6.32 -0.91 -22.29
C GLU A 19 6.66 -2.39 -22.46
N MET A 20 7.69 -2.68 -23.27
CA MET A 20 8.21 -4.04 -23.40
C MET A 20 9.49 -4.17 -22.57
N PRO A 21 9.47 -4.93 -21.45
CA PRO A 21 10.61 -4.98 -20.54
C PRO A 21 11.84 -5.70 -21.13
N GLN A 22 11.65 -6.56 -22.15
CA GLN A 22 12.71 -7.32 -22.84
C GLN A 22 12.30 -7.63 -24.29
N ASP A 23 13.27 -7.90 -25.16
CA ASP A 23 13.05 -8.31 -26.58
C ASP A 23 12.19 -9.57 -26.71
N GLN A 24 12.25 -10.46 -25.70
CA GLN A 24 11.36 -11.60 -25.54
C GLN A 24 10.70 -11.57 -24.16
N VAL A 25 9.38 -11.43 -24.13
CA VAL A 25 8.58 -11.58 -22.91
C VAL A 25 8.07 -13.02 -22.81
N SER A 26 8.43 -13.71 -21.73
CA SER A 26 7.90 -15.04 -21.41
C SER A 26 6.85 -14.94 -20.29
N PHE A 27 5.63 -15.39 -20.58
CA PHE A 27 4.55 -15.41 -19.59
C PHE A 27 4.49 -16.74 -18.84
N LYS A 28 4.54 -16.70 -17.50
CA LYS A 28 4.32 -17.90 -16.69
C LYS A 28 2.84 -18.26 -16.64
N ARG A 29 2.52 -19.54 -16.45
CA ARG A 29 1.14 -19.96 -16.18
C ARG A 29 0.68 -19.38 -14.83
N PRO A 30 -0.60 -19.00 -14.68
CA PRO A 30 -1.12 -18.55 -13.40
C PRO A 30 -0.94 -19.62 -12.30
N GLY A 31 -0.36 -19.24 -11.16
CA GLY A 31 -0.12 -20.12 -10.01
C GLY A 31 -1.28 -20.14 -9.01
N ALA A 32 -1.20 -20.99 -7.98
CA ALA A 32 -2.28 -21.11 -6.99
C ALA A 32 -2.57 -19.78 -6.25
N ILE A 33 -3.86 -19.40 -6.17
CA ILE A 33 -4.33 -18.23 -5.42
C ILE A 33 -4.70 -18.63 -3.99
N HIS A 34 -4.24 -17.84 -3.01
CA HIS A 34 -4.70 -17.93 -1.62
C HIS A 34 -5.25 -16.58 -1.14
N HIS A 35 -6.24 -16.61 -0.24
CA HIS A 35 -6.87 -15.39 0.29
C HIS A 35 -5.89 -14.43 0.98
N ALA A 36 -4.81 -14.95 1.57
CA ALA A 36 -3.79 -14.16 2.27
C ALA A 36 -2.77 -13.46 1.33
N ARG A 37 -2.67 -13.87 0.06
CA ARG A 37 -1.67 -13.32 -0.88
C ARG A 37 -2.32 -12.44 -1.94
N TRP A 38 -2.45 -11.15 -1.64
CA TRP A 38 -3.02 -10.16 -2.56
C TRP A 38 -2.24 -10.05 -3.88
N MET A 39 -0.91 -10.14 -3.85
CA MET A 39 -0.08 -10.08 -5.06
C MET A 39 -0.48 -11.09 -6.14
N ALA A 40 -0.80 -12.33 -5.76
CA ALA A 40 -1.24 -13.33 -6.72
C ALA A 40 -2.49 -12.86 -7.46
N LYS A 41 -3.46 -12.26 -6.75
CA LYS A 41 -4.65 -11.68 -7.36
C LYS A 41 -4.30 -10.50 -8.29
N ALA A 42 -3.33 -9.67 -7.92
CA ALA A 42 -2.86 -8.58 -8.77
C ALA A 42 -2.24 -9.08 -10.08
N ILE A 43 -1.39 -10.12 -10.02
CA ILE A 43 -0.82 -10.80 -11.19
C ILE A 43 -1.92 -11.36 -12.08
N TYR A 44 -2.91 -12.04 -11.49
CA TYR A 44 -4.07 -12.56 -12.24
C TYR A 44 -4.84 -11.45 -12.95
N CYS A 45 -5.11 -10.33 -12.27
CA CYS A 45 -5.83 -9.22 -12.86
C CYS A 45 -5.10 -8.67 -14.09
N LEU A 46 -3.78 -8.43 -13.96
CA LEU A 46 -2.97 -7.96 -15.07
C LEU A 46 -2.95 -8.95 -16.24
N LYS A 47 -2.76 -10.26 -15.97
CA LYS A 47 -2.77 -11.29 -17.01
C LYS A 47 -4.11 -11.37 -17.74
N ILE A 48 -5.23 -11.43 -17.02
CA ILE A 48 -6.56 -11.48 -17.64
C ILE A 48 -6.77 -10.24 -18.49
N PHE A 49 -6.31 -9.06 -18.05
CA PHE A 49 -6.45 -7.83 -18.83
C PHE A 49 -5.56 -7.82 -20.08
N ILE A 50 -4.31 -8.26 -19.96
CA ILE A 50 -3.36 -8.35 -21.09
C ILE A 50 -3.89 -9.33 -22.15
N PHE A 51 -4.38 -10.49 -21.74
CA PHE A 51 -4.91 -11.54 -22.62
C PHE A 51 -6.42 -11.48 -22.82
N ARG A 52 -7.06 -10.34 -22.51
CA ARG A 52 -8.53 -10.19 -22.44
C ARG A 52 -9.28 -10.67 -23.69
N ASP A 53 -8.66 -10.59 -24.86
CA ASP A 53 -9.27 -11.00 -26.13
C ASP A 53 -9.48 -12.53 -26.20
N GLY A 54 -8.77 -13.31 -25.37
CA GLY A 54 -8.95 -14.74 -25.19
C GLY A 54 -10.00 -15.14 -24.15
N PHE A 55 -10.68 -14.17 -23.50
CA PHE A 55 -11.68 -14.42 -22.47
C PHE A 55 -13.04 -13.85 -22.86
N VAL A 56 -14.11 -14.56 -22.48
CA VAL A 56 -15.47 -14.03 -22.59
C VAL A 56 -15.75 -13.15 -21.38
N LEU A 57 -15.51 -11.85 -21.52
CA LEU A 57 -15.75 -10.84 -20.48
C LEU A 57 -16.90 -9.93 -20.90
N SER A 58 -17.84 -9.68 -19.99
CA SER A 58 -18.82 -8.61 -20.17
C SER A 58 -18.13 -7.24 -20.14
N LYS A 59 -18.81 -6.22 -20.69
CA LYS A 59 -18.31 -4.83 -20.66
C LYS A 59 -18.08 -4.33 -19.23
N ILE A 60 -18.90 -4.79 -18.29
CA ILE A 60 -18.81 -4.42 -16.87
C ILE A 60 -17.56 -5.05 -16.24
N GLU A 61 -17.35 -6.35 -16.45
CA GLU A 61 -16.17 -7.07 -15.95
C GLU A 61 -14.88 -6.49 -16.52
N LEU A 62 -14.84 -6.25 -17.84
CA LEU A 62 -13.66 -5.67 -18.48
C LEU A 62 -13.33 -4.28 -17.92
N ASN A 63 -14.34 -3.43 -17.71
CA ASN A 63 -14.13 -2.10 -17.13
C ASN A 63 -13.67 -2.18 -15.66
N GLY A 64 -14.28 -3.06 -14.86
CA GLY A 64 -13.86 -3.28 -13.47
C GLY A 64 -12.42 -3.80 -13.37
N LEU A 65 -12.07 -4.75 -14.24
CA LEU A 65 -10.72 -5.29 -14.35
C LEU A 65 -9.71 -4.21 -14.75
N ARG A 66 -10.05 -3.36 -15.72
CA ARG A 66 -9.24 -2.21 -16.13
C ARG A 66 -8.96 -1.28 -14.94
N GLN A 67 -10.00 -0.89 -14.21
CA GLN A 67 -9.86 -0.01 -13.04
C GLN A 67 -8.99 -0.63 -11.95
N LEU A 68 -9.10 -1.95 -11.74
CA LEU A 68 -8.27 -2.68 -10.80
C LEU A 68 -6.80 -2.75 -11.24
N CYS A 69 -6.54 -2.97 -12.53
CA CYS A 69 -5.17 -2.95 -13.08
C CYS A 69 -4.54 -1.56 -12.94
N ILE A 70 -5.29 -0.49 -13.22
CA ILE A 70 -4.81 0.88 -13.00
C ILE A 70 -4.45 1.10 -11.52
N PHE A 71 -5.30 0.68 -10.59
CA PHE A 71 -5.01 0.76 -9.16
C PHE A 71 -3.73 -0.03 -8.78
N ILE A 72 -3.59 -1.24 -9.31
CA ILE A 72 -2.43 -2.10 -9.05
C ILE A 72 -1.15 -1.37 -9.45
N VAL A 73 -1.08 -0.86 -10.67
CA VAL A 73 0.12 -0.22 -11.21
C VAL A 73 0.39 1.14 -10.56
N MET A 74 -0.65 1.97 -10.38
CA MET A 74 -0.49 3.34 -9.88
C MET A 74 -0.21 3.41 -8.37
N VAL A 75 -0.74 2.46 -7.59
CA VAL A 75 -0.77 2.57 -6.13
C VAL A 75 -0.11 1.37 -5.45
N TYR A 76 -0.57 0.15 -5.77
CA TYR A 76 -0.13 -1.05 -5.05
C TYR A 76 1.34 -1.41 -5.32
N VAL A 77 1.76 -1.44 -6.58
CA VAL A 77 3.12 -1.84 -6.98
C VAL A 77 4.17 -0.98 -6.29
N ARG A 78 3.97 0.34 -6.27
CA ARG A 78 4.88 1.26 -5.59
C ARG A 78 5.00 0.95 -4.10
N ALA A 79 3.87 0.86 -3.39
CA ALA A 79 3.86 0.65 -1.95
C ALA A 79 4.47 -0.69 -1.55
N TRP A 80 4.15 -1.74 -2.31
CA TRP A 80 4.72 -3.06 -2.09
C TRP A 80 6.22 -3.09 -2.39
N PHE A 81 6.66 -2.54 -3.53
CA PHE A 81 8.07 -2.58 -3.94
C PHE A 81 8.98 -1.77 -3.00
N SER A 82 8.46 -0.72 -2.36
CA SER A 82 9.20 0.06 -1.37
C SER A 82 9.23 -0.57 0.03
N SER A 83 8.53 -1.67 0.29
CA SER A 83 8.38 -2.25 1.63
C SER A 83 9.58 -3.14 2.03
N THR A 84 10.80 -2.61 1.98
CA THR A 84 12.05 -3.39 2.13
C THR A 84 12.67 -3.32 3.53
N SER A 85 12.37 -2.30 4.34
CA SER A 85 12.96 -2.11 5.66
C SER A 85 11.90 -1.83 6.75
N ALA A 86 12.10 -2.44 7.92
CA ALA A 86 11.29 -2.19 9.10
C ALA A 86 11.37 -0.73 9.58
N THR A 87 12.52 -0.08 9.45
CA THR A 87 12.69 1.34 9.87
C THR A 87 11.81 2.29 9.05
N SER A 88 11.56 1.95 7.78
CA SER A 88 10.72 2.74 6.88
C SER A 88 9.23 2.35 6.93
N ALA A 89 8.88 1.26 7.63
CA ALA A 89 7.55 0.65 7.52
C ALA A 89 6.42 1.60 7.94
N ALA A 90 6.54 2.28 9.08
CA ALA A 90 5.53 3.22 9.55
C ALA A 90 5.34 4.40 8.57
N ASN A 91 6.44 4.98 8.09
CA ASN A 91 6.42 6.05 7.10
C ASN A 91 5.79 5.60 5.77
N HIS A 92 6.10 4.39 5.32
CA HIS A 92 5.49 3.79 4.14
C HIS A 92 4.00 3.52 4.30
N ASP A 93 3.56 2.97 5.44
CA ASP A 93 2.15 2.76 5.74
C ASP A 93 1.36 4.08 5.72
N LEU A 94 1.91 5.13 6.34
CA LEU A 94 1.30 6.47 6.33
C LEU A 94 1.21 7.03 4.90
N LYS A 95 2.32 6.99 4.15
CA LYS A 95 2.35 7.45 2.75
C LYS A 95 1.36 6.66 1.88
N PHE A 96 1.29 5.35 2.08
CA PHE A 96 0.37 4.48 1.35
C PHE A 96 -1.09 4.82 1.67
N MET A 97 -1.44 4.99 2.95
CA MET A 97 -2.76 5.45 3.36
C MET A 97 -3.14 6.80 2.72
N LYS A 98 -2.22 7.77 2.72
CA LYS A 98 -2.45 9.05 2.03
C LYS A 98 -2.70 8.87 0.54
N ASN A 99 -1.98 7.96 -0.13
CA ASN A 99 -2.18 7.66 -1.55
C ASN A 99 -3.54 7.00 -1.80
N LEU A 100 -3.98 6.08 -0.93
CA LEU A 100 -5.30 5.46 -1.04
C LEU A 100 -6.43 6.49 -0.90
N ILE A 101 -6.30 7.43 0.05
CA ILE A 101 -7.27 8.51 0.23
C ILE A 101 -7.30 9.42 -1.01
N LYS A 102 -6.13 9.84 -1.52
CA LYS A 102 -6.04 10.67 -2.73
C LYS A 102 -6.58 9.96 -3.97
N TYR A 103 -6.44 8.63 -4.05
CA TYR A 103 -6.96 7.83 -5.15
C TYR A 103 -8.49 7.88 -5.26
N ARG A 104 -9.21 8.37 -4.24
CA ARG A 104 -10.66 8.65 -4.30
C ARG A 104 -11.04 9.53 -5.50
N GLN A 105 -10.15 10.44 -5.90
CA GLN A 105 -10.34 11.31 -7.07
C GLN A 105 -10.38 10.54 -8.40
N ILE A 106 -9.73 9.37 -8.47
CA ILE A 106 -9.70 8.50 -9.66
C ILE A 106 -10.79 7.44 -9.57
N ASN A 107 -10.89 6.76 -8.42
CA ASN A 107 -11.90 5.74 -8.19
C ASN A 107 -12.33 5.69 -6.72
N PRO A 108 -13.51 6.25 -6.37
CA PRO A 108 -13.97 6.32 -4.99
C PRO A 108 -14.29 4.94 -4.39
N LEU A 109 -14.77 4.00 -5.20
CA LEU A 109 -15.12 2.64 -4.73
C LEU A 109 -13.86 1.87 -4.32
N ILE A 110 -12.84 1.86 -5.17
CA ILE A 110 -11.56 1.21 -4.86
C ILE A 110 -10.90 1.91 -3.67
N SER A 111 -10.88 3.25 -3.64
CA SER A 111 -10.33 4.01 -2.52
C SER A 111 -11.01 3.64 -1.20
N SER A 112 -12.35 3.60 -1.14
CA SER A 112 -13.08 3.23 0.06
C SER A 112 -12.74 1.81 0.52
N ALA A 113 -12.86 0.83 -0.38
CA ALA A 113 -12.61 -0.58 -0.05
C ALA A 113 -11.17 -0.82 0.42
N THR A 114 -10.20 -0.15 -0.19
CA THR A 114 -8.78 -0.29 0.17
C THR A 114 -8.44 0.45 1.45
N CYS A 115 -8.99 1.65 1.69
CA CYS A 115 -8.84 2.36 2.97
C CYS A 115 -9.43 1.53 4.11
N GLU A 116 -10.65 1.02 3.96
CA GLU A 116 -11.29 0.15 4.95
C GLU A 116 -10.43 -1.07 5.26
N LYS A 117 -9.92 -1.74 4.23
CA LYS A 117 -9.05 -2.90 4.42
C LYS A 117 -7.77 -2.51 5.14
N MET A 118 -7.11 -1.43 4.72
CA MET A 118 -5.85 -1.00 5.30
C MET A 118 -5.98 -0.56 6.75
N THR A 119 -7.11 0.00 7.20
CA THR A 119 -7.30 0.32 8.63
C THR A 119 -7.12 -0.89 9.56
N LEU A 120 -7.28 -2.12 9.04
CA LEU A 120 -7.04 -3.37 9.79
C LEU A 120 -5.56 -3.78 9.83
N HIS A 121 -4.71 -3.16 9.03
CA HIS A 121 -3.32 -3.53 8.75
C HIS A 121 -2.28 -2.46 9.13
N LEU A 122 -2.66 -1.40 9.84
CA LEU A 122 -1.74 -0.31 10.25
C LEU A 122 -0.99 -0.60 11.53
N TRP A 123 -0.43 -1.81 11.65
CA TRP A 123 0.23 -2.22 12.89
C TRP A 123 1.53 -1.47 13.13
N TYR A 124 2.18 -0.95 12.08
CA TYR A 124 3.41 -0.15 12.21
C TYR A 124 3.16 1.32 12.55
N LEU A 125 1.92 1.82 12.38
CA LEU A 125 1.51 3.12 12.91
C LEU A 125 1.09 2.95 14.38
N SER A 126 2.02 2.52 15.22
CA SER A 126 1.85 2.45 16.68
C SER A 126 2.92 3.27 17.37
N ASP A 127 2.67 3.61 18.63
CA ASP A 127 3.63 4.35 19.46
C ASP A 127 5.02 3.69 19.42
N GLU A 128 5.12 2.37 19.62
CA GLU A 128 6.40 1.67 19.72
C GLU A 128 7.12 1.44 18.38
N LEU A 129 6.39 1.41 17.26
CA LEU A 129 6.97 1.10 15.95
C LEU A 129 7.22 2.36 15.12
N ALA A 130 6.40 3.40 15.31
CA ALA A 130 6.56 4.68 14.61
C ALA A 130 7.90 5.35 14.97
N ILE A 131 8.39 5.17 16.19
CA ILE A 131 9.69 5.71 16.64
C ILE A 131 10.89 5.17 15.82
N LEU A 132 10.78 3.96 15.26
CA LEU A 132 11.83 3.39 14.39
C LEU A 132 12.05 4.22 13.12
N SER A 133 11.08 5.05 12.74
CA SER A 133 11.21 5.99 11.63
C SER A 133 12.25 7.09 11.88
N LEU A 134 12.79 7.23 13.09
CA LEU A 134 13.99 8.05 13.34
C LEU A 134 15.18 7.57 12.51
N PHE A 135 15.24 6.28 12.18
CA PHE A 135 16.26 5.65 11.35
C PHE A 135 15.86 5.54 9.88
N ASP A 136 14.73 6.12 9.47
CA ASP A 136 14.33 6.22 8.06
C ASP A 136 14.94 7.50 7.45
N ASP A 137 15.81 7.34 6.46
CA ASP A 137 16.46 8.45 5.76
C ASP A 137 15.47 9.28 4.92
N THR A 138 14.30 8.71 4.60
CA THR A 138 13.24 9.40 3.86
C THR A 138 12.34 10.26 4.77
N VAL A 139 12.55 10.22 6.08
CA VAL A 139 11.87 11.10 7.04
C VAL A 139 12.69 12.39 7.22
N PRO A 140 12.11 13.57 6.93
CA PRO A 140 12.79 14.84 7.10
C PRO A 140 13.23 15.12 8.55
N LEU A 141 14.34 15.84 8.72
CA LEU A 141 14.93 16.13 10.04
C LEU A 141 13.96 16.86 10.99
N ASN A 142 13.13 17.77 10.48
CA ASN A 142 12.11 18.45 11.29
C ASN A 142 11.08 17.47 11.84
N ILE A 143 10.64 16.48 11.06
CA ILE A 143 9.73 15.43 11.54
C ILE A 143 10.44 14.54 12.58
N LYS A 144 11.73 14.21 12.38
CA LYS A 144 12.50 13.47 13.40
C LYS A 144 12.59 14.23 14.72
N LYS A 145 12.78 15.55 14.69
CA LYS A 145 12.72 16.40 15.90
C LYS A 145 11.34 16.37 16.56
N ASN A 146 10.28 16.46 15.77
CA ASN A 146 8.90 16.36 16.27
C ASN A 146 8.62 14.99 16.91
N ILE A 147 9.15 13.90 16.35
CA ILE A 147 9.07 12.56 16.95
C ILE A 147 9.73 12.57 18.34
N VAL A 148 10.97 13.06 18.46
CA VAL A 148 11.68 13.13 19.76
C VAL A 148 10.93 13.98 20.77
N GLU A 149 10.33 15.08 20.34
CA GLU A 149 9.52 15.93 21.22
C GLU A 149 8.23 15.23 21.66
N ALA A 150 7.55 14.54 20.74
CA ALA A 150 6.34 13.78 21.04
C ALA A 150 6.59 12.67 22.06
N VAL A 151 7.73 11.96 21.97
CA VAL A 151 8.14 10.97 22.98
C VAL A 151 8.27 11.59 24.38
N LYS A 152 8.70 12.85 24.48
CA LYS A 152 8.91 13.52 25.77
C LYS A 152 7.65 14.16 26.33
N THR A 153 6.73 14.60 25.48
CA THR A 153 5.64 15.50 25.87
C THR A 153 4.26 14.90 25.75
N ARG A 154 4.02 13.98 24.80
CA ARG A 154 2.68 13.47 24.51
C ARG A 154 2.36 12.25 25.36
N GLU A 155 1.28 12.32 26.12
CA GLU A 155 0.75 11.16 26.83
C GLU A 155 0.19 10.13 25.84
N GLY A 156 0.54 8.85 26.04
CA GLY A 156 0.03 7.75 25.23
C GLY A 156 -1.37 7.32 25.66
N THR A 157 -2.12 6.72 24.74
CA THR A 157 -3.45 6.18 25.08
C THR A 157 -3.33 4.87 25.90
N ASP A 158 -4.19 4.66 26.90
CA ASP A 158 -4.26 3.41 27.68
C ASP A 158 -4.97 2.26 26.96
N SER A 159 -5.22 2.39 25.65
CA SER A 159 -5.95 1.36 24.93
C SER A 159 -5.14 0.06 24.87
N LYS A 160 -5.77 -1.06 25.26
CA LYS A 160 -5.16 -2.40 25.20
C LYS A 160 -4.72 -2.79 23.78
N ALA A 161 -5.37 -2.21 22.77
CA ALA A 161 -4.91 -2.26 21.40
C ALA A 161 -3.81 -1.21 21.23
N ARG A 162 -2.54 -1.62 21.23
CA ARG A 162 -1.39 -0.78 20.83
C ARG A 162 -1.43 -0.36 19.35
N ARG A 163 -2.61 -0.28 18.73
CA ARG A 163 -2.82 0.01 17.32
C ARG A 163 -3.51 1.34 17.22
N PHE A 164 -2.99 2.20 16.36
CA PHE A 164 -3.66 3.44 16.06
C PHE A 164 -5.01 3.14 15.38
N MET A 165 -6.09 3.52 16.04
CA MET A 165 -7.43 3.41 15.48
C MET A 165 -7.72 4.65 14.67
N ILE A 166 -7.73 4.50 13.35
CA ILE A 166 -8.27 5.54 12.47
C ILE A 166 -9.78 5.55 12.62
N ASP A 167 -10.32 6.72 12.95
CA ASP A 167 -11.75 6.96 12.77
C ASP A 167 -12.10 6.91 11.28
N LYS A 168 -12.86 5.89 10.89
CA LYS A 168 -13.32 5.70 9.51
C LYS A 168 -14.11 6.89 8.98
N LYS A 169 -14.75 7.68 9.87
CA LYS A 169 -15.50 8.88 9.50
C LYS A 169 -14.61 10.07 9.16
N ASN A 170 -13.34 10.04 9.55
CA ASN A 170 -12.41 11.15 9.37
C ASN A 170 -11.06 10.70 8.82
N LEU A 171 -11.09 9.86 7.77
CA LEU A 171 -9.89 9.43 7.05
C LEU A 171 -9.08 10.62 6.51
N ASP A 172 -9.74 11.69 6.11
CA ASP A 172 -9.10 12.85 5.49
C ASP A 172 -8.17 13.59 6.49
N SER A 173 -8.38 13.44 7.80
CA SER A 173 -7.45 13.93 8.83
C SER A 173 -6.03 13.36 8.67
N ILE A 174 -5.90 12.14 8.14
CA ILE A 174 -4.59 11.47 7.93
C ILE A 174 -3.74 12.24 6.94
N LEU A 175 -4.34 12.95 5.97
CA LEU A 175 -3.60 13.70 4.96
C LEU A 175 -2.68 14.75 5.59
N GLN A 176 -3.12 15.33 6.72
CA GLN A 176 -2.39 16.37 7.45
C GLN A 176 -1.43 15.81 8.50
N LYS A 177 -1.49 14.51 8.81
CA LYS A 177 -0.65 13.88 9.83
C LYS A 177 0.74 13.55 9.31
N ASP A 178 1.72 13.57 10.20
CA ASP A 178 3.04 13.00 9.98
C ASP A 178 3.33 11.90 11.02
N ILE A 179 4.52 11.29 10.95
CA ILE A 179 4.85 10.16 11.83
C ILE A 179 4.90 10.56 13.31
N SER A 180 5.23 11.81 13.62
CA SER A 180 5.21 12.29 15.00
C SER A 180 3.82 12.22 15.61
N ASP A 181 2.74 12.23 14.84
CA ASP A 181 1.34 12.08 15.32
C ASP A 181 1.00 10.67 15.84
N PHE A 182 1.87 9.70 15.62
CA PHE A 182 1.69 8.29 16.00
C PHE A 182 2.70 7.85 17.07
N VAL A 183 3.31 8.79 17.78
CA VAL A 183 4.34 8.58 18.80
C VAL A 183 3.91 9.24 20.11
N SER A 184 4.26 8.64 21.24
CA SER A 184 3.94 9.14 22.58
C SER A 184 5.02 8.76 23.60
N LYS A 185 4.84 9.13 24.87
CA LYS A 185 5.69 8.69 26.00
C LYS A 185 5.74 7.17 26.20
N LYS A 186 4.82 6.42 25.59
CA LYS A 186 4.79 4.95 25.65
C LYS A 186 5.62 4.26 24.56
N SER A 187 6.15 5.04 23.62
CA SER A 187 6.97 4.58 22.49
C SER A 187 8.31 4.01 22.89
#